data_AF-A0A368VDH6-F1
#
_entry.id   AF-A0A368VDH6-F1
#
_cell.length_a   1.000
_cell.length_b   1.000
_cell.length_c   1.000
_cell.angle_alpha   90.00
_cell.angle_beta   90.00
_cell.angle_gamma   90.00
#
_symmetry.space_group_name_H-M   'P 1'
#
loop_
_entity.id
_entity.type
_entity.pdbx_description
1 polymer ?
#
loop_
_entity_poly.entity_id
_entity_poly.type
_entity_poly.pdbx_seq_one_letter_code
_entity_poly.pdbx_strand_id
1 'polypeptide(L)' 'MTYLPGGLTRTAYSLALGSDFNDAYDDDKPKLPIPATYIIKSNGTIAWRHFNPDYKERATVDQIVNALQRL' A
#
# COMPACT_ATOMS: atom_id res chain seq x y z
N MET A 1 -10.62 3.76 -2.31
CA MET A 1 -9.98 2.91 -3.33
C MET A 1 -9.28 1.79 -2.59
N THR A 2 -9.56 0.52 -2.89
CA THR A 2 -9.01 -0.63 -2.14
C THR A 2 -8.70 -1.75 -3.11
N TYR A 3 -7.57 -2.43 -2.92
CA TYR A 3 -7.25 -3.66 -3.62
C TYR A 3 -8.09 -4.82 -3.08
N LEU A 4 -8.84 -5.50 -3.95
CA LEU A 4 -9.57 -6.72 -3.63
C LEU A 4 -8.73 -7.92 -4.12
N PRO A 5 -8.08 -8.68 -3.21
CA PRO A 5 -7.31 -9.83 -3.61
C PRO A 5 -8.22 -10.92 -4.20
N GLY A 6 -7.80 -11.51 -5.33
CA GLY A 6 -8.43 -12.69 -5.92
C GLY A 6 -8.23 -13.94 -5.04
N GLY A 7 -8.98 -15.01 -5.32
CA GLY A 7 -9.06 -16.20 -4.46
C GLY A 7 -7.71 -16.80 -4.06
N LEU A 8 -6.78 -16.96 -5.01
CA LEU A 8 -5.44 -17.50 -4.76
C LEU A 8 -4.58 -16.60 -3.86
N THR A 9 -4.73 -15.27 -3.99
CA THR A 9 -4.02 -14.31 -3.15
C THR A 9 -4.51 -14.36 -1.72
N ARG A 10 -5.83 -14.54 -1.50
CA ARG A 10 -6.40 -14.69 -0.15
C ARG A 10 -5.83 -15.91 0.56
N THR A 11 -5.81 -17.07 -0.09
CA THR A 11 -5.28 -18.31 0.49
C THR A 11 -3.80 -18.20 0.86
N ALA A 12 -2.97 -17.63 -0.03
CA ALA A 12 -1.56 -17.41 0.26
C ALA A 12 -1.34 -16.48 1.46
N TYR A 13 -2.18 -15.44 1.59
CA TYR A 13 -2.12 -14.52 2.73
C TYR A 13 -2.62 -15.14 4.04
N SER A 14 -3.71 -15.93 4.04
CA SER A 14 -4.17 -16.65 5.25
C SER A 14 -3.08 -17.58 5.79
N LEU A 15 -2.38 -18.29 4.89
CA LEU A 15 -1.29 -19.19 5.27
C LEU A 15 -0.08 -18.43 5.84
N ALA A 16 0.32 -17.32 5.19
CA ALA A 16 1.46 -16.51 5.63
C ALA A 16 1.20 -15.76 6.96
N LEU A 17 -0.04 -15.38 7.22
CA LEU A 17 -0.45 -14.65 8.43
C LEU A 17 -0.86 -15.58 9.58
N GLY A 18 -0.91 -16.91 9.36
CA GLY A 18 -1.30 -17.88 10.38
C GLY A 18 -2.71 -17.68 10.95
N SER A 19 -3.57 -16.97 10.21
CA SER A 19 -4.92 -16.56 10.60
C SER A 19 -5.84 -16.59 9.38
N ASP A 20 -7.13 -16.84 9.57
CA ASP A 20 -8.06 -16.75 8.45
C ASP A 20 -8.14 -15.28 8.01
N PHE A 21 -7.92 -15.01 6.73
CA PHE A 21 -7.85 -13.65 6.17
C PHE A 21 -9.16 -12.86 6.41
N ASN A 22 -10.27 -13.55 6.71
CA ASN A 22 -11.54 -12.96 7.08
C ASN A 22 -11.64 -12.60 8.58
N ASP A 23 -10.91 -13.27 9.47
CA ASP A 23 -10.97 -13.02 10.93
C ASP A 23 -10.21 -11.76 11.36
N ALA A 24 -9.31 -11.27 10.52
CA ALA A 24 -8.51 -10.06 10.78
C ALA A 24 -9.26 -8.74 10.47
N TYR A 25 -10.49 -8.81 9.96
CA TYR A 25 -11.28 -7.65 9.53
C TYR A 25 -12.73 -7.76 10.03
N ASP A 26 -13.25 -6.67 10.59
CA ASP A 26 -14.66 -6.55 11.03
C ASP A 26 -15.67 -6.40 9.86
N ASP A 27 -15.22 -6.58 8.61
CA ASP A 27 -15.95 -6.27 7.38
C ASP A 27 -15.82 -7.45 6.39
N ASP A 28 -16.90 -7.84 5.70
CA ASP A 28 -17.00 -9.04 4.83
C ASP A 28 -16.00 -9.07 3.65
N LYS A 29 -15.25 -7.98 3.44
CA LYS A 29 -14.30 -7.79 2.35
C LYS A 29 -12.96 -7.33 2.93
N PRO A 30 -12.10 -8.26 3.37
CA PRO A 30 -10.76 -7.93 3.85
C PRO A 30 -10.00 -7.09 2.81
N LYS A 31 -9.57 -5.91 3.26
CA LYS A 31 -9.05 -4.82 2.45
C LYS A 31 -7.54 -4.72 2.67
N LEU A 32 -6.71 -5.07 1.68
CA LEU A 32 -5.28 -4.88 1.83
C LEU A 32 -4.96 -3.37 1.86
N PRO A 33 -4.11 -2.90 2.80
CA PRO A 33 -3.69 -1.51 2.82
C PRO A 33 -2.91 -1.21 1.53
N ILE A 34 -3.34 -0.18 0.81
CA ILE A 34 -2.62 0.31 -0.36
C ILE A 34 -1.37 1.04 0.14
N PRO A 35 -0.15 0.61 -0.26
CA PRO A 35 1.07 1.31 0.12
C PRO A 35 1.07 2.70 -0.52
N ALA A 36 1.32 3.72 0.28
CA ALA A 36 1.45 5.09 -0.18
C ALA A 36 2.70 5.72 0.44
N THR A 37 3.48 6.40 -0.38
CA THR A 37 4.68 7.14 0.04
C THR A 37 4.45 8.63 -0.22
N TYR A 38 4.74 9.47 0.77
CA TYR A 38 4.60 10.93 0.67
C TYR A 38 5.92 11.60 1.02
N ILE A 39 6.23 12.70 0.32
CA ILE A 39 7.26 13.65 0.74
C ILE A 39 6.53 14.91 1.19
N ILE A 40 6.77 15.31 2.44
CA ILE A 40 6.08 16.42 3.10
C ILE A 40 7.11 17.53 3.37
N LYS A 41 6.81 18.76 2.95
CA LYS A 41 7.64 19.93 3.23
C LYS A 41 7.53 20.31 4.71
N SER A 42 8.49 21.07 5.22
CA SER A 42 8.49 21.58 6.60
C SER A 42 7.25 22.42 6.96
N ASN A 43 6.60 23.05 5.97
CA ASN A 43 5.35 23.78 6.14
C ASN A 43 4.08 22.89 6.13
N GLY A 44 4.24 21.56 6.15
CA GLY A 44 3.13 20.60 6.17
C GLY A 44 2.47 20.34 4.82
N THR A 45 2.96 20.92 3.71
CA THR A 45 2.40 20.65 2.38
C THR A 45 2.98 19.39 1.74
N ILE A 46 2.16 18.65 1.00
CA ILE A 46 2.61 17.48 0.24
C ILE A 46 3.35 17.96 -0.99
N ALA A 47 4.63 17.62 -1.07
CA ALA A 47 5.52 17.98 -2.16
C ALA A 47 5.47 16.94 -3.30
N TRP A 48 5.29 15.67 -2.93
CA TRP A 48 5.22 14.54 -3.84
C TRP A 48 4.48 13.38 -3.19
N ARG A 49 3.85 12.52 -4.01
CA ARG A 49 3.21 11.29 -3.56
C ARG A 49 3.36 10.19 -4.60
N HIS A 50 3.48 8.95 -4.13
CA HIS A 50 3.23 7.75 -4.91
C HIS A 50 2.06 6.99 -4.30
N PHE A 51 1.02 6.80 -5.10
CA PHE A 51 -0.19 6.06 -4.72
C PHE A 51 -0.58 5.17 -5.90
N ASN A 52 -0.56 3.86 -5.69
CA ASN A 52 -0.94 2.88 -6.71
C ASN A 52 -1.91 1.85 -6.12
N PRO A 53 -3.11 1.66 -6.72
CA PRO A 53 -4.05 0.62 -6.28
C PRO A 53 -3.49 -0.80 -6.29
N ASP A 54 -2.50 -1.11 -7.15
CA ASP A 54 -1.74 -2.35 -7.06
C ASP A 54 -0.72 -2.25 -5.92
N TYR A 55 -0.93 -3.01 -4.85
CA TYR A 55 -0.08 -3.01 -3.66
C TYR A 55 1.35 -3.51 -3.92
N LYS A 56 1.59 -4.16 -5.06
CA LYS A 56 2.92 -4.59 -5.48
C LYS A 56 3.72 -3.46 -6.12
N GLU A 57 3.05 -2.43 -6.64
CA GLU A 57 3.69 -1.28 -7.27
C GLU A 57 4.06 -0.22 -6.23
N ARG A 58 5.23 -0.40 -5.62
CA ARG A 58 5.79 0.50 -4.61
C ARG A 58 6.70 1.55 -5.25
N ALA A 59 6.82 2.70 -4.59
CA ALA A 59 7.84 3.68 -4.94
C ALA A 59 9.23 3.07 -4.78
N THR A 60 10.06 3.16 -5.82
CA THR A 60 11.47 2.76 -5.73
C THR A 60 12.28 3.81 -4.98
N VAL A 61 13.44 3.41 -4.46
CA VAL A 61 14.39 4.34 -3.83
C VAL A 61 14.78 5.43 -4.81
N ASP A 62 15.06 5.08 -6.06
CA ASP A 62 15.42 6.04 -7.10
C ASP A 62 14.33 7.06 -7.36
N GLN A 63 13.05 6.65 -7.39
CA GLN A 63 11.92 7.58 -7.55
C GLN A 63 11.85 8.57 -6.39
N ILE A 64 12.06 8.09 -5.16
CA ILE A 64 12.02 8.93 -3.96
C ILE A 64 13.19 9.94 -3.96
N VAL A 65 14.41 9.48 -4.24
CA VAL A 65 15.60 10.35 -4.31
C VAL A 65 15.46 11.38 -5.42
N ASN A 66 15.00 10.96 -6.60
CA ASN A 66 14.75 11.86 -7.72
C ASN A 66 13.67 12.91 -7.42
N ALA A 67 12.62 12.52 -6.69
CA ALA A 67 11.59 13.45 -6.25
C ALA A 67 12.20 14.48 -5.27
N LEU A 68 12.97 14.03 -4.27
CA LEU A 68 13.64 14.91 -3.31
C LEU A 68 14.59 15.92 -3.96
N GLN A 69 15.34 15.51 -4.98
CA GLN A 69 16.27 16.41 -5.71
C GLN A 69 15.56 17.51 -6.53
N ARG A 70 14.25 17.38 -6.77
CA ARG A 70 13.44 18.33 -7.57
C ARG A 70 12.59 19.27 -6.71
N LEU A 71 12.68 19.17 -5.38
CA LEU A 71 11.94 19.99 -4.41
C LEU A 71 12.73 21.20 -3.94
#